data_AF-A0A391PK51-F1
#
_entry.id   AF-A0A391PK51-F1
#
_cell.length_a   1.000
_cell.length_b   1.000
_cell.length_c   1.000
_cell.angle_alpha   90.00
_cell.angle_beta   90.00
_cell.angle_gamma   90.00
#
_symmetry.space_group_name_H-M   'P 1'
#
loop_
_entity.id
_entity.type
_entity.pdbx_description
1 polymer ?
#
loop_
_entity_poly.entity_id
_entity_poly.type
_entity_poly.pdbx_seq_one_letter_code
_entity_poly.pdbx_strand_id
1 'polypeptide(L)' 'MCTAATYKSKDFYFGRTLDYEFSYGDQIVITPRNYSFHFRYIGDKKSIMQ' A
#
# COMPACT_ATOMS: atom_id res chain seq x y z
N MET A 1 6.24 4.32 17.98
CA MET A 1 6.85 3.00 17.64
C MET A 1 5.83 2.21 16.85
N CYS A 2 6.08 1.93 15.57
CA CYS A 2 5.12 1.21 14.73
C CYS A 2 5.19 -0.32 14.92
N THR A 3 4.06 -1.02 14.77
CA THR A 3 3.97 -2.49 14.79
C THR A 3 3.24 -3.02 13.56
N ALA A 4 3.76 -4.05 12.91
CA ALA A 4 3.09 -4.77 11.82
C ALA A 4 2.87 -6.23 12.22
N ALA A 5 1.69 -6.77 11.90
CA ALA A 5 1.33 -8.14 12.28
C ALA A 5 0.50 -8.83 11.21
N THR A 6 0.61 -10.15 11.18
CA THR A 6 -0.23 -11.06 10.41
C THR A 6 -0.94 -12.01 11.36
N TYR A 7 -2.20 -12.31 11.10
CA TYR A 7 -2.98 -13.26 11.88
C TYR A 7 -3.69 -14.24 10.96
N LYS A 8 -3.59 -15.54 11.25
CA LYS A 8 -4.24 -16.61 10.48
C LYS A 8 -5.28 -17.29 11.36
N SER A 9 -6.54 -17.24 10.94
CA SER A 9 -7.62 -18.04 11.51
C SER A 9 -8.24 -18.90 10.40
N LYS A 10 -9.51 -18.68 10.05
CA LYS A 10 -10.13 -19.19 8.82
C LYS A 10 -9.53 -18.51 7.59
N ASP A 11 -9.41 -17.18 7.64
CA ASP A 11 -8.82 -16.34 6.61
C ASP A 11 -7.46 -15.78 7.07
N PHE A 12 -6.80 -15.02 6.18
CA PHE A 12 -5.53 -14.36 6.46
C PHE A 12 -5.72 -12.85 6.60
N TYR A 13 -5.26 -12.31 7.74
CA TYR A 13 -5.34 -10.90 8.07
C TYR A 13 -3.93 -10.30 8.10
N PHE A 14 -3.80 -9.08 7.57
CA PHE A 14 -2.59 -8.29 7.59
C PHE A 14 -2.93 -6.86 7.98
N GLY A 15 -2.11 -6.25 8.84
CA GLY A 15 -2.30 -4.87 9.27
C GLY A 15 -1.10 -4.32 10.03
N ARG A 16 -1.12 -3.02 10.30
CA ARG A 16 -0.11 -2.34 11.09
C ARG A 16 -0.66 -1.11 11.81
N THR A 17 0.04 -0.67 12.84
CA THR A 17 -0.08 0.69 13.38
C THR A 17 0.86 1.64 12.64
N LEU A 18 0.47 2.91 12.55
CA LEU A 18 1.31 4.01 12.09
C LEU A 18 1.41 5.04 13.22
N ASP A 19 2.41 4.84 14.08
CA ASP A 19 2.63 5.68 15.24
C ASP A 19 3.69 6.72 14.91
N TYR A 20 3.22 7.92 14.54
CA TYR A 20 4.02 9.10 14.27
C TYR A 20 3.54 10.28 15.11
N GLU A 21 4.33 11.35 15.18
CA GLU A 21 4.04 12.51 16.06
C GLU A 21 2.81 13.32 15.59
N PHE A 22 2.40 13.17 14.33
CA PHE A 22 1.24 13.84 13.74
C PHE A 22 0.74 13.11 12.49
N SER A 23 -0.53 13.31 12.13
CA SER A 23 -1.12 12.73 10.91
C SER A 23 -0.85 13.58 9.68
N TYR A 24 -0.62 12.95 8.53
CA TYR A 24 -0.45 13.63 7.24
C TYR A 24 -1.75 13.75 6.42
N GLY A 25 -2.90 13.46 7.03
CA GLY A 25 -4.18 13.38 6.32
C GLY A 25 -4.35 12.07 5.55
N ASP A 26 -4.03 10.95 6.20
CA ASP A 26 -4.02 9.62 5.60
C ASP A 26 -5.39 9.26 4.98
N GLN A 27 -5.35 8.59 3.81
CA GLN A 27 -6.54 8.21 3.06
C GLN A 27 -6.42 6.77 2.55
N ILE A 28 -7.56 6.13 2.33
CA ILE A 28 -7.62 4.85 1.63
C ILE A 28 -7.41 5.11 0.14
N VAL A 29 -6.40 4.47 -0.45
CA VAL A 29 -6.07 4.61 -1.88
C VAL A 29 -6.22 3.26 -2.58
N ILE A 30 -7.07 3.21 -3.60
CA ILE A 30 -7.22 2.07 -4.50
C ILE A 30 -6.64 2.46 -5.86
N THR A 31 -5.57 1.80 -6.28
CA THR A 31 -4.98 2.02 -7.61
C THR A 31 -5.61 1.05 -8.62
N PRO A 32 -6.35 1.52 -9.63
CA PRO A 32 -6.98 0.64 -10.61
C PRO A 32 -5.92 -0.02 -11.50
N ARG A 33 -6.28 -1.18 -12.07
CA ARG A 33 -5.37 -2.03 -12.85
C ARG A 33 -4.63 -1.30 -13.99
N ASN A 34 -5.28 -0.35 -14.66
CA ASN A 34 -4.71 0.38 -15.81
C ASN A 34 -4.11 1.75 -15.45
N TYR A 35 -3.92 2.04 -14.15
CA TYR A 35 -3.22 3.23 -13.74
C TYR A 35 -1.76 3.19 -14.19
N SER A 36 -1.29 4.28 -14.81
CA SER A 36 0.09 4.40 -15.27
C SER A 36 0.98 4.86 -14.12
N PHE A 37 2.01 4.09 -13.79
CA PHE A 37 2.98 4.48 -12.78
C PHE A 37 4.13 5.24 -13.43
N HIS A 38 4.25 6.52 -13.05
CA HIS A 38 5.33 7.41 -13.46
C HIS A 38 6.52 7.26 -12.50
N PHE A 39 7.45 6.35 -12.80
CA PHE A 39 8.60 6.09 -11.93
C PHE A 39 9.74 7.09 -12.20
N ARG A 40 10.37 7.58 -11.13
CA ARG A 40 11.44 8.59 -11.21
C ARG A 40 12.64 8.21 -12.09
N TYR A 41 13.02 6.93 -12.12
CA TYR A 41 14.25 6.47 -12.80
C TYR A 41 14.04 5.41 -13.89
N ILE A 42 12.84 4.86 -14.02
CA ILE A 42 12.55 3.73 -14.92
C ILE A 42 11.51 4.11 -15.99
N GLY A 43 11.01 5.35 -15.97
CA GLY A 43 9.98 5.84 -16.88
C GLY A 43 8.59 5.28 -16.58
N ASP A 44 7.66 5.53 -17.50
CA ASP A 44 6.27 5.16 -17.34
C ASP A 44 6.07 3.67 -17.59
N LYS A 45 5.56 2.96 -16.56
CA LYS A 45 5.12 1.57 -16.72
C LYS A 45 3.62 1.46 -16.52
N LYS A 46 2.96 0.83 -17.47
CA LYS A 46 1.60 0.31 -17.27
C LYS A 46 1.69 -0.93 -16.38
N SER A 47 0.78 -1.07 -15.43
CA SER A 47 0.55 -2.34 -14.74
C SER A 47 -0.06 -3.31 -15.76
N ILE A 48 0.80 -4.07 -16.44
CA ILE A 48 0.37 -5.10 -17.38
C ILE A 48 0.15 -6.35 -16.53
N MET A 49 -1.08 -6.87 -16.52
CA MET A 49 -1.28 -8.26 -16.09
C MET A 49 -0.51 -9.14 -17.06
N GLN A 50 0.53 -9.80 -16.59
CA GLN A 50 1.01 -11.05 -17.19
C GLN A 50 0.20 -12.20 -16.59
#